data_AF-A0A3Q9BUH1-F1
#
_entry.id   AF-A0A3Q9BUH1-F1
#
_cell.length_a   1.000
_cell.length_b   1.000
_cell.length_c   1.000
_cell.angle_alpha   90.00
_cell.angle_beta   90.00
_cell.angle_gamma   90.00
#
_symmetry.space_group_name_H-M   'P 1'
#
loop_
_entity.id
_entity.type
_entity.pdbx_description
1 polymer ?
#
loop_
_entity_poly.entity_id
_entity_poly.type
_entity_poly.pdbx_seq_one_letter_code
_entity_poly.pdbx_strand_id
1 'polypeptide(L)'
;MTSELTTQEEFDAFADDVARELGTHCRTAELTDHHRGLGRLIIDGDGRALRLSQPDHRHPNRLKIHAALPDEARMLAPSIGVTARSARHVAREITRRLYPLHAEAVEQAAEIAARQEAEERGRRAVTEAVAGALPGARIEEQYRRTRIIWQHDTRPPGQHGPVQVDSVTVLVGPSGHGVQVEASGRPESVTAMLAAFAQASQE
;
A
#
# COMPACT_ATOMS: atom_id res chain seq x y z
N MET A 1 -18.42 34.83 18.68
CA MET A 1 -19.70 34.12 18.52
C MET A 1 -19.38 32.81 17.83
N THR A 2 -19.81 31.67 18.37
CA THR A 2 -19.73 30.37 17.68
C THR A 2 -20.88 30.31 16.70
N SER A 3 -20.60 30.51 15.41
CA SER A 3 -21.56 30.20 14.35
C SER A 3 -21.78 28.69 14.35
N GLU A 4 -23.02 28.24 14.39
CA GLU A 4 -23.33 26.81 14.33
C GLU A 4 -23.02 26.34 12.90
N LEU A 5 -22.11 25.37 12.75
CA LEU A 5 -21.73 24.82 11.44
C LEU A 5 -22.82 23.84 10.97
N THR A 6 -23.93 24.38 10.47
CA THR A 6 -25.11 23.58 10.13
C THR A 6 -25.30 23.38 8.63
N THR A 7 -24.76 24.30 7.83
CA THR A 7 -24.83 24.27 6.37
C THR A 7 -23.44 24.07 5.75
N GLN A 8 -23.40 23.58 4.50
CA GLN A 8 -22.15 23.44 3.76
C GLN A 8 -21.48 24.79 3.49
N GLU A 9 -22.24 25.85 3.23
CA GLU A 9 -21.70 27.19 2.99
C GLU A 9 -21.00 27.75 4.25
N GLU A 10 -21.61 27.59 5.42
CA GLU A 10 -20.99 27.97 6.71
C GLU A 10 -19.73 27.14 6.99
N PHE A 11 -19.78 25.84 6.68
CA PHE A 11 -18.65 24.93 6.86
C PHE A 11 -17.49 25.26 5.92
N ASP A 12 -17.79 25.60 4.67
CA ASP A 12 -16.80 26.01 3.66
C ASP A 12 -16.12 27.31 4.08
N ALA A 13 -16.89 28.33 4.49
CA ALA A 13 -16.35 29.59 4.99
C ALA A 13 -15.48 29.36 6.25
N PHE A 14 -15.91 28.48 7.15
CA PHE A 14 -15.11 28.10 8.32
C PHE A 14 -13.81 27.39 7.93
N ALA A 15 -13.86 26.47 6.97
CA ALA A 15 -12.67 25.78 6.48
C ALA A 15 -11.69 26.75 5.80
N ASP A 16 -12.18 27.75 5.07
CA ASP A 16 -11.35 28.83 4.48
C ASP A 16 -10.66 29.65 5.57
N ASP A 17 -11.37 29.96 6.66
CA ASP A 17 -10.78 30.65 7.81
C ASP A 17 -9.72 29.78 8.50
N VAL A 18 -9.97 28.47 8.65
CA VAL A 18 -8.96 27.53 9.18
C VAL A 18 -7.74 27.48 8.28
N ALA A 19 -7.92 27.39 6.96
CA ALA A 19 -6.81 27.39 6.00
C ALA A 19 -5.97 28.67 6.14
N ARG A 20 -6.61 29.84 6.24
CA ARG A 20 -5.92 31.12 6.43
C ARG A 20 -5.11 31.16 7.73
N GLU A 21 -5.64 30.59 8.81
CA GLU A 21 -4.95 30.49 10.11
C GLU A 21 -3.80 29.46 10.11
N LEU A 22 -3.88 28.42 9.28
CA LEU A 22 -2.79 27.45 9.09
C LEU A 22 -1.62 28.04 8.30
N GLY A 23 -1.91 28.88 7.31
CA GLY A 23 -0.88 29.63 6.59
C GLY A 23 -1.34 30.21 5.26
N THR A 24 -0.56 31.15 4.74
CA THR A 24 -0.87 31.90 3.51
C THR A 24 -0.91 31.05 2.24
N HIS A 25 -0.32 29.85 2.27
CA HIS A 25 -0.28 28.93 1.14
C HIS A 25 -1.31 27.81 1.24
N CYS A 26 -2.13 27.79 2.29
CA CYS A 26 -3.21 26.83 2.41
C CYS A 26 -4.39 27.26 1.55
N ARG A 27 -4.97 26.31 0.82
CA ARG A 27 -6.19 26.49 0.02
C ARG A 27 -7.21 25.42 0.36
N THR A 28 -8.49 25.71 0.17
CA THR A 28 -9.53 24.70 0.32
C THR A 28 -9.94 24.14 -1.03
N ALA A 29 -10.45 22.91 -1.02
CA ALA A 29 -11.05 22.25 -2.17
C ALA A 29 -12.24 21.40 -1.73
N GLU A 30 -13.13 21.12 -2.67
CA GLU A 30 -14.25 20.21 -2.43
C GLU A 30 -13.74 18.82 -2.05
N LEU A 31 -14.42 18.20 -1.08
CA LEU A 31 -14.14 16.83 -0.70
C LEU A 31 -15.05 15.90 -1.51
N THR A 32 -14.55 15.45 -2.67
CA THR A 32 -15.19 14.41 -3.47
C THR A 32 -15.21 13.09 -2.69
N ASP A 33 -16.28 12.30 -2.83
CA ASP A 33 -16.51 11.00 -2.16
C ASP A 33 -16.92 11.03 -0.68
N HIS A 34 -17.22 12.20 -0.11
CA HIS A 34 -17.81 12.28 1.24
C HIS A 34 -19.35 12.19 1.18
N HIS A 35 -19.90 10.98 1.33
CA HIS A 35 -21.34 10.75 1.19
C HIS A 35 -22.17 11.05 2.44
N ARG A 36 -21.56 11.47 3.56
CA ARG A 36 -22.28 11.70 4.83
C ARG A 36 -21.73 12.91 5.60
N GLY A 37 -22.57 13.93 5.78
CA GLY A 37 -22.24 15.10 6.60
C GLY A 37 -21.54 16.20 5.80
N LEU A 38 -21.06 17.21 6.53
CA LEU A 38 -20.33 18.34 5.96
C LEU A 38 -18.84 17.98 5.88
N GLY A 39 -18.19 18.34 4.78
CA GLY A 39 -16.78 18.02 4.58
C GLY A 39 -16.08 18.96 3.62
N ARG A 40 -14.78 19.17 3.85
CA ARG A 40 -13.91 20.01 3.02
C ARG A 40 -12.47 19.54 3.09
N LEU A 41 -11.73 19.74 2.01
CA LEU A 41 -10.29 19.50 1.96
C LEU A 41 -9.53 20.82 2.18
N ILE A 42 -8.48 20.79 2.99
CA ILE A 42 -7.48 21.85 3.07
C ILE A 42 -6.17 21.29 2.55
N ILE A 43 -5.56 21.94 1.55
CA ILE A 43 -4.27 21.58 0.98
C ILE A 43 -3.27 22.67 1.35
N ASP A 44 -2.16 22.30 1.98
CA ASP A 44 -1.09 23.24 2.33
C ASP A 44 -0.10 23.47 1.15
N GLY A 45 0.86 24.37 1.38
CA GLY A 45 1.88 24.72 0.38
C GLY A 45 2.86 23.60 0.05
N ASP A 46 2.98 22.59 0.92
CA ASP A 46 3.82 21.41 0.71
C ASP A 46 3.05 20.28 -0.01
N GLY A 47 1.77 20.51 -0.35
CA GLY A 47 0.89 19.52 -0.97
C GLY A 47 0.28 18.52 0.01
N ARG A 48 0.40 18.73 1.33
CA ARG A 48 -0.28 17.90 2.32
C ARG A 48 -1.76 18.25 2.33
N ALA A 49 -2.60 17.22 2.35
CA ALA A 49 -4.04 17.40 2.36
C ALA A 49 -4.65 16.99 3.70
N LEU A 50 -5.53 17.81 4.24
CA LEU A 50 -6.29 17.59 5.46
C LEU A 50 -7.78 17.52 5.11
N ARG A 51 -8.45 16.43 5.49
CA ARG A 51 -9.89 16.29 5.36
C ARG A 51 -10.55 16.74 6.66
N LEU A 52 -11.26 17.85 6.61
CA LEU A 52 -12.11 18.32 7.69
C LEU A 52 -13.51 17.78 7.44
N SER A 53 -14.09 17.11 8.43
CA SER A 53 -15.46 16.61 8.34
C SER A 53 -16.23 16.75 9.65
N GLN A 54 -17.54 16.81 9.51
CA GLN A 54 -18.50 16.79 10.60
C GLN A 54 -19.18 15.42 10.63
N PRO A 55 -18.73 14.48 11.48
CA PRO A 55 -19.25 13.11 11.48
C PRO A 55 -20.69 12.99 12.00
N ASP A 56 -21.14 13.94 12.84
CA ASP A 56 -22.45 13.92 13.47
C ASP A 56 -23.13 15.29 13.40
N HIS A 57 -24.25 15.37 12.68
CA HIS A 57 -25.06 16.58 12.53
C HIS A 57 -25.71 17.04 13.85
N ARG A 58 -25.87 16.14 14.84
CA ARG A 58 -26.39 16.50 16.18
C ARG A 58 -25.37 17.28 17.01
N HIS A 59 -24.10 17.25 16.60
CA HIS A 59 -23.00 17.93 17.25
C HIS A 59 -22.19 18.75 16.23
N PRO A 60 -22.76 19.83 15.68
CA PRO A 60 -22.14 20.59 14.58
C PRO A 60 -20.77 21.16 14.93
N ASN A 61 -20.51 21.37 16.22
CA ASN A 61 -19.22 21.86 16.69
C ASN A 61 -18.16 20.77 16.85
N ARG A 62 -18.44 19.49 16.58
CA ARG A 62 -17.47 18.39 16.69
C ARG A 62 -16.94 18.03 15.31
N LEU A 63 -15.67 18.37 15.08
CA LEU A 63 -14.96 18.07 13.85
C LEU A 63 -14.10 16.83 14.01
N LYS A 64 -14.00 16.07 12.94
CA LYS A 64 -12.99 15.04 12.73
C LYS A 64 -12.07 15.51 11.62
N ILE A 65 -10.76 15.47 11.88
CA ILE A 65 -9.74 15.96 10.95
C ILE A 65 -8.79 14.81 10.66
N HIS A 66 -8.70 14.41 9.40
CA HIS A 66 -7.79 13.38 8.92
C HIS A 66 -6.68 14.02 8.11
N ALA A 67 -5.44 13.59 8.30
CA ALA A 67 -4.35 13.96 7.41
C ALA A 67 -4.19 12.88 6.34
N ALA A 68 -4.36 13.25 5.07
CA ALA A 68 -4.28 12.34 3.96
C ALA A 68 -2.86 11.76 3.83
N LEU A 69 -2.80 10.46 3.52
CA LEU A 69 -1.56 9.77 3.20
C LEU A 69 -1.52 9.45 1.70
N PRO A 70 -0.32 9.28 1.11
CA PRO A 70 -0.18 8.92 -0.31
C PRO A 70 -0.85 7.59 -0.67
N ASP A 71 -0.89 6.65 0.28
CA ASP A 71 -1.55 5.34 0.13
C ASP A 71 -2.30 4.95 1.41
N GLU A 72 -3.59 5.31 1.44
CA GLU A 72 -4.49 5.00 2.58
C GLU A 72 -4.93 3.52 2.61
N ALA A 73 -4.65 2.72 1.56
CA ALA A 73 -4.95 1.29 1.58
C ALA A 73 -3.95 0.51 2.43
N ARG A 74 -2.73 1.05 2.59
CA ARG A 74 -1.64 0.42 3.34
C ARG A 74 -1.55 0.88 4.79
N MET A 75 -2.02 2.09 5.08
CA MET A 75 -1.91 2.67 6.41
C MET A 75 -3.13 3.53 6.74
N LEU A 76 -3.60 3.44 7.97
CA LEU A 76 -4.67 4.29 8.46
C LEU A 76 -4.18 5.74 8.58
N ALA A 77 -4.87 6.63 7.88
CA ALA A 77 -4.63 8.07 7.96
C ALA A 77 -4.77 8.58 9.42
N PRO A 78 -3.75 9.28 9.96
CA PRO A 78 -3.83 9.81 11.31
C PRO A 78 -4.95 10.84 11.40
N SER A 79 -5.60 10.90 12.55
CA SER A 79 -6.75 11.78 12.73
C SER A 79 -6.94 12.26 14.15
N ILE A 80 -7.52 13.45 14.30
CA ILE A 80 -7.88 14.05 15.58
C ILE A 80 -9.34 14.47 15.60
N GLY A 81 -9.94 14.44 16.80
CA GLY A 81 -11.21 15.11 17.06
C GLY A 81 -10.97 16.48 17.69
N VAL A 82 -11.67 17.51 17.20
CA VAL A 82 -11.54 18.90 17.67
C VAL A 82 -12.91 19.55 17.78
N THR A 83 -13.12 20.36 18.82
CA THR A 83 -14.31 21.22 18.90
C THR A 83 -14.07 22.52 18.13
N ALA A 84 -14.96 22.88 17.21
CA ALA A 84 -14.91 24.10 16.39
C ALA A 84 -15.19 25.37 17.20
N ARG A 85 -14.34 25.70 18.19
CA ARG A 85 -14.48 26.93 19.00
C ARG A 85 -14.17 28.19 18.19
N SER A 86 -13.17 28.11 17.32
CA SER A 86 -12.77 29.12 16.35
C SER A 86 -11.83 28.51 15.31
N ALA A 87 -11.70 29.14 14.14
CA ALA A 87 -10.76 28.70 13.12
C ALA A 87 -9.32 28.62 13.65
N ARG A 88 -8.88 29.67 14.36
CA ARG A 88 -7.57 29.71 15.03
C ARG A 88 -7.36 28.59 16.04
N HIS A 89 -8.40 28.20 16.78
CA HIS A 89 -8.30 27.07 17.70
C HIS A 89 -8.09 25.76 16.95
N VAL A 90 -8.86 25.52 15.89
CA VAL A 90 -8.71 24.32 15.05
C VAL A 90 -7.33 24.28 14.41
N ALA A 91 -6.86 25.38 13.81
CA ALA A 91 -5.51 25.48 13.24
C ALA A 91 -4.40 25.17 14.25
N ARG A 92 -4.54 25.68 15.49
CA ARG A 92 -3.60 25.37 16.58
C ARG A 92 -3.60 23.89 16.96
N GLU A 93 -4.78 23.26 17.03
CA GLU A 93 -4.89 21.83 17.35
C GLU A 93 -4.32 20.95 16.22
N ILE A 94 -4.55 21.31 14.95
CA ILE A 94 -3.93 20.68 13.78
C ILE A 94 -2.41 20.75 13.91
N THR A 95 -1.87 21.96 14.11
CA THR A 95 -0.43 22.19 14.18
C THR A 95 0.23 21.42 15.33
N ARG A 96 -0.41 21.44 16.52
CA ARG A 96 0.16 20.85 17.73
C ARG A 96 0.02 19.32 17.78
N ARG A 97 -1.04 18.76 17.20
CA ARG A 97 -1.40 17.34 17.41
C ARG A 97 -1.43 16.53 16.12
N LEU A 98 -1.91 17.09 15.02
CA LEU A 98 -2.08 16.33 13.78
C LEU A 98 -0.81 16.34 12.91
N TYR A 99 -0.15 17.49 12.75
CA TYR A 99 1.06 17.57 11.92
C TYR A 99 2.22 16.68 12.39
N PRO A 100 2.51 16.56 13.70
CA PRO A 100 3.52 15.60 14.16
C PRO A 100 3.18 14.15 13.77
N LEU A 101 1.93 13.74 13.99
CA LEU A 101 1.46 12.39 13.63
C LEU A 101 1.46 12.16 12.11
N HIS A 102 1.17 13.21 11.33
CA HIS A 102 1.23 13.14 9.87
C HIS A 102 2.66 12.98 9.37
N ALA A 103 3.62 13.71 9.94
CA ALA A 103 5.03 13.58 9.59
C ALA A 103 5.56 12.16 9.88
N GLU A 104 5.28 11.63 11.07
CA GLU A 104 5.64 10.26 11.45
C GLU A 104 4.99 9.22 10.53
N ALA A 105 3.71 9.41 10.18
CA ALA A 105 3.00 8.49 9.29
C ALA A 105 3.53 8.54 7.85
N VAL A 106 3.92 9.72 7.34
CA VAL A 106 4.54 9.86 6.02
C VAL A 106 5.90 9.18 5.97
N GLU A 107 6.72 9.32 7.02
CA GLU A 107 8.02 8.64 7.12
C GLU A 107 7.84 7.12 7.15
N GLN A 108 6.94 6.61 8.00
CA GLN A 108 6.62 5.19 8.05
C GLN A 108 6.07 4.66 6.71
N ALA A 109 5.22 5.43 6.03
CA ALA A 109 4.71 5.05 4.71
C ALA A 109 5.84 4.95 3.67
N ALA A 110 6.80 5.88 3.70
CA ALA A 110 7.97 5.85 2.83
C ALA A 110 8.86 4.64 3.11
N GLU A 111 9.11 4.30 4.38
CA GLU A 111 9.87 3.10 4.77
C GLU A 111 9.19 1.80 4.29
N ILE A 112 7.88 1.71 4.48
CA ILE A 112 7.09 0.55 4.02
C ILE A 112 7.15 0.45 2.50
N ALA A 113 7.01 1.56 1.77
CA ALA A 113 7.09 1.57 0.31
C ALA A 113 8.48 1.12 -0.17
N ALA A 114 9.55 1.70 0.38
CA ALA A 114 10.93 1.35 0.03
C ALA A 114 11.24 -0.13 0.32
N ARG A 115 10.76 -0.66 1.44
CA ARG A 115 10.89 -2.09 1.77
C ARG A 115 10.16 -2.96 0.76
N GLN A 116 8.95 -2.61 0.39
CA GLN A 116 8.16 -3.39 -0.57
C GLN A 116 8.78 -3.37 -1.98
N GLU A 117 9.34 -2.24 -2.41
CA GLU A 117 10.09 -2.15 -3.67
C GLU A 117 11.37 -2.99 -3.64
N ALA A 118 12.09 -3.01 -2.52
CA ALA A 118 13.26 -3.88 -2.36
C ALA A 118 12.87 -5.36 -2.40
N GLU A 119 11.78 -5.72 -1.73
CA GLU A 119 11.23 -7.08 -1.75
C GLU A 119 10.78 -7.51 -3.16
N GLU A 120 10.06 -6.64 -3.88
CA GLU A 120 9.64 -6.90 -5.25
C GLU A 120 10.84 -7.11 -6.18
N ARG A 121 11.86 -6.25 -6.08
CA ARG A 121 13.10 -6.39 -6.87
C ARG A 121 13.80 -7.72 -6.57
N GLY A 122 13.96 -8.07 -5.29
CA GLY A 122 14.57 -9.34 -4.89
C GLY A 122 13.79 -10.55 -5.39
N ARG A 123 12.45 -10.52 -5.25
CA ARG A 123 11.57 -11.58 -5.75
C ARG A 123 11.62 -11.72 -7.27
N ARG A 124 11.65 -10.60 -8.01
CA ARG A 124 11.76 -10.59 -9.47
C ARG A 124 13.08 -11.20 -9.94
N ALA A 125 14.21 -10.79 -9.35
CA ALA A 125 15.53 -11.33 -9.69
C ALA A 125 15.60 -12.85 -9.51
N VAL A 126 15.10 -13.37 -8.37
CA VAL A 126 15.06 -14.82 -8.12
C VAL A 126 14.10 -15.53 -9.07
N THR A 127 12.95 -14.93 -9.35
CA THR A 127 11.99 -15.49 -10.31
C THR A 127 12.60 -15.60 -11.71
N GLU A 128 13.32 -14.58 -12.17
CA GLU A 128 14.00 -14.56 -13.47
C GLU A 128 15.10 -15.62 -13.55
N ALA A 129 15.96 -15.71 -12.52
CA ALA A 129 16.99 -16.74 -12.43
C ALA A 129 16.36 -18.15 -12.46
N VAL A 130 15.27 -18.36 -11.72
CA VAL A 130 14.59 -19.65 -11.65
C VAL A 130 13.92 -20.01 -12.97
N ALA A 131 13.24 -19.06 -13.60
CA ALA A 131 12.61 -19.26 -14.90
C ALA A 131 13.66 -19.53 -16.00
N GLY A 132 14.83 -18.91 -15.92
CA GLY A 132 15.96 -19.20 -16.81
C GLY A 132 16.47 -20.63 -16.68
N ALA A 133 16.50 -21.18 -15.47
CA ALA A 133 16.86 -22.58 -15.20
C ALA A 133 15.76 -23.58 -15.59
N LEU A 134 14.51 -23.14 -15.73
CA LEU A 134 13.34 -23.98 -16.06
C LEU A 134 12.63 -23.54 -17.35
N PRO A 135 13.19 -23.82 -18.53
CA PRO A 135 12.55 -23.47 -19.80
C PRO A 135 11.13 -24.04 -19.90
N GLY A 136 10.16 -23.17 -20.17
CA GLY A 136 8.74 -23.52 -20.26
C GLY A 136 7.97 -23.52 -18.94
N ALA A 137 8.59 -23.08 -17.84
CA ALA A 137 7.90 -22.92 -16.57
C ALA A 137 6.81 -21.83 -16.65
N ARG A 138 5.70 -22.08 -15.96
CA ARG A 138 4.63 -21.10 -15.76
C ARG A 138 4.89 -20.32 -14.48
N ILE A 139 4.71 -19.01 -14.56
CA ILE A 139 4.89 -18.11 -13.42
C ILE A 139 3.50 -17.63 -13.00
N GLU A 140 3.17 -17.86 -11.73
CA GLU A 140 1.96 -17.38 -11.08
C GLU A 140 2.34 -16.41 -9.97
N GLU A 141 1.96 -15.14 -10.13
CA GLU A 141 2.14 -14.14 -9.08
C GLU A 141 1.00 -14.26 -8.07
N GLN A 142 1.33 -14.54 -6.81
CA GLN A 142 0.37 -14.66 -5.72
C GLN A 142 0.82 -13.71 -4.62
N TYR A 143 0.08 -12.63 -4.34
CA TYR A 143 0.39 -11.57 -3.36
C TYR A 143 1.68 -11.76 -2.52
N ARG A 144 2.66 -10.86 -2.67
CA ARG A 144 3.98 -10.93 -2.01
C ARG A 144 4.72 -12.28 -2.17
N ARG A 145 4.34 -13.13 -3.11
CA ARG A 145 5.01 -14.40 -3.44
C ARG A 145 4.94 -14.66 -4.94
N THR A 146 5.84 -15.49 -5.43
CA THR A 146 5.79 -15.98 -6.82
C THR A 146 5.87 -17.49 -6.81
N ARG A 147 4.93 -18.14 -7.46
CA ARG A 147 4.94 -19.59 -7.67
C ARG A 147 5.38 -19.88 -9.10
N ILE A 148 6.37 -20.74 -9.24
CA ILE A 148 6.91 -21.15 -10.54
C ILE A 148 6.65 -22.65 -10.67
N ILE A 149 5.93 -23.04 -11.70
CA ILE A 149 5.49 -24.41 -11.94
C ILE A 149 6.09 -24.87 -13.25
N TRP A 150 6.92 -25.89 -13.19
CA TRP A 150 7.48 -26.55 -14.36
C TRP A 150 7.03 -28.00 -14.40
N GLN A 151 6.66 -28.45 -15.59
CA GLN A 151 6.23 -29.81 -15.84
C GLN A 151 6.84 -30.27 -17.15
N HIS A 152 7.41 -31.46 -17.15
CA HIS A 152 7.96 -32.08 -18.33
C HIS A 152 7.34 -33.46 -18.52
N ASP A 153 6.65 -33.60 -19.64
CA ASP A 153 6.19 -34.89 -20.12
C ASP A 153 7.38 -35.61 -20.74
N THR A 154 7.82 -36.69 -20.09
CA THR A 154 8.99 -37.45 -20.51
C THR A 154 8.66 -38.43 -21.64
N ARG A 155 7.42 -38.43 -22.14
CA ARG A 155 6.99 -39.34 -23.21
C ARG A 155 7.60 -38.92 -24.55
N PRO A 156 8.18 -39.88 -25.30
CA PRO A 156 8.45 -39.67 -26.72
C PRO A 156 7.15 -39.37 -27.47
N PRO A 157 7.17 -38.47 -28.48
CA PRO A 157 5.98 -38.20 -29.29
C PRO A 157 5.41 -39.50 -29.89
N GLY A 158 4.12 -39.78 -29.63
CA GLY A 158 3.40 -40.89 -30.25
C GLY A 158 3.33 -42.22 -29.47
N GLN A 159 3.90 -42.32 -28.26
CA GLN A 159 3.75 -43.53 -27.42
C GLN A 159 2.57 -43.43 -26.45
N HIS A 160 1.93 -44.57 -26.16
CA HIS A 160 0.86 -44.71 -25.17
C HIS A 160 1.34 -45.57 -23.99
N GLY A 161 1.18 -45.06 -22.77
CA GLY A 161 1.62 -45.67 -21.51
C GLY A 161 1.29 -44.75 -20.32
N PRO A 162 1.46 -45.22 -19.07
CA PRO A 162 1.20 -44.38 -17.89
C PRO A 162 2.07 -43.11 -17.96
N VAL A 163 1.42 -41.95 -17.88
CA VAL A 163 2.10 -40.65 -17.96
C VAL A 163 2.86 -40.45 -16.66
N GLN A 164 4.18 -40.44 -16.74
CA GLN A 164 5.03 -40.02 -15.64
C GLN A 164 5.51 -38.61 -15.94
N VAL A 165 5.07 -37.65 -15.11
CA VAL A 165 5.39 -36.23 -15.27
C VAL A 165 6.47 -35.88 -14.27
N ASP A 166 7.62 -35.43 -14.76
CA ASP A 166 8.61 -34.77 -13.91
C ASP A 166 8.07 -33.35 -13.62
N SER A 167 7.94 -32.96 -12.36
CA SER A 167 7.41 -31.64 -11.99
C SER A 167 8.21 -30.98 -10.89
N VAL A 168 8.34 -29.65 -10.99
CA VAL A 168 8.98 -28.81 -9.98
C VAL A 168 8.09 -27.62 -9.72
N THR A 169 7.80 -27.40 -8.44
CA THR A 169 7.14 -26.19 -7.94
C THR A 169 8.13 -25.43 -7.07
N VAL A 170 8.41 -24.19 -7.44
CA VAL A 170 9.22 -23.27 -6.66
C VAL A 170 8.33 -22.17 -6.11
N LEU A 171 8.35 -21.96 -4.80
CA LEU A 171 7.71 -20.84 -4.15
C LEU A 171 8.78 -19.85 -3.69
N VAL A 172 8.78 -18.68 -4.32
CA VAL A 172 9.65 -17.55 -3.97
C VAL A 172 8.91 -16.66 -2.98
N GLY A 173 9.52 -16.48 -1.80
CA GLY A 173 9.01 -15.63 -0.75
C GLY A 173 9.08 -14.13 -1.08
N PRO A 174 8.53 -13.26 -0.20
CA PRO A 174 8.40 -11.83 -0.47
C PRO A 174 9.67 -11.12 -0.87
N SER A 175 10.79 -11.43 -0.23
CA SER A 175 12.09 -10.81 -0.44
C SER A 175 12.99 -11.55 -1.43
N GLY A 176 12.55 -12.68 -1.99
CA GLY A 176 13.42 -13.59 -2.77
C GLY A 176 14.37 -14.44 -1.93
N HIS A 177 14.64 -14.11 -0.65
CA HIS A 177 15.57 -14.87 0.20
C HIS A 177 15.05 -16.25 0.64
N GLY A 178 13.73 -16.46 0.65
CA GLY A 178 13.14 -17.75 0.97
C GLY A 178 12.68 -18.43 -0.31
N VAL A 179 13.29 -19.55 -0.66
CA VAL A 179 12.87 -20.39 -1.80
C VAL A 179 12.51 -21.76 -1.27
N GLN A 180 11.25 -22.16 -1.44
CA GLN A 180 10.80 -23.52 -1.15
C GLN A 180 10.66 -24.26 -2.48
N VAL A 181 11.28 -25.43 -2.58
CA VAL A 181 11.23 -26.26 -3.80
C VAL A 181 10.57 -27.59 -3.47
N GLU A 182 9.53 -27.92 -4.22
CA GLU A 182 8.88 -29.22 -4.22
C GLU A 182 9.10 -29.85 -5.59
N ALA A 183 9.75 -31.01 -5.61
CA ALA A 183 10.03 -31.74 -6.84
C ALA A 183 9.47 -33.16 -6.76
N SER A 184 8.90 -33.62 -7.86
CA SER A 184 8.45 -35.00 -8.03
C SER A 184 8.85 -35.49 -9.42
N GLY A 185 9.33 -36.73 -9.50
CA GLY A 185 9.85 -37.28 -10.75
C GLY A 185 11.15 -38.05 -10.56
N ARG A 186 11.90 -38.24 -11.64
CA ARG A 186 13.13 -39.03 -11.63
C ARG A 186 14.26 -38.29 -10.89
N PRO A 187 15.05 -38.98 -10.03
CA PRO A 187 16.11 -38.36 -9.24
C PRO A 187 17.18 -37.65 -10.09
N GLU A 188 17.53 -38.20 -11.26
CA GLU A 188 18.59 -37.65 -12.12
C GLU A 188 18.20 -36.30 -12.73
N SER A 189 16.96 -36.17 -13.23
CA SER A 189 16.44 -34.90 -13.76
C SER A 189 16.20 -33.88 -12.64
N VAL A 190 15.72 -34.31 -11.47
CA VAL A 190 15.46 -33.42 -10.33
C VAL A 190 16.75 -32.93 -9.65
N THR A 191 17.76 -33.79 -9.48
CA THR A 191 19.01 -33.43 -8.77
C THR A 191 19.87 -32.46 -9.57
N ALA A 192 19.99 -32.64 -10.89
CA ALA A 192 20.69 -31.71 -11.76
C ALA A 192 20.05 -30.31 -11.75
N MET A 193 18.72 -30.26 -11.66
CA MET A 193 17.93 -29.04 -11.60
C MET A 193 18.07 -28.32 -10.24
N LEU A 194 18.02 -29.06 -9.14
CA LEU A 194 18.28 -28.55 -7.79
C LEU A 194 19.72 -28.02 -7.63
N ALA A 195 20.70 -28.66 -8.26
CA ALA A 195 22.09 -28.19 -8.28
C ALA A 195 22.26 -26.87 -9.03
N ALA A 196 21.55 -26.68 -10.16
CA ALA A 196 21.55 -25.41 -10.89
C ALA A 196 20.96 -24.26 -10.05
N PHE A 197 19.93 -24.52 -9.24
CA PHE A 197 19.36 -23.53 -8.31
C PHE A 197 20.32 -23.11 -7.20
N ALA A 198 21.04 -24.07 -6.61
CA ALA A 198 21.99 -23.79 -5.55
C ALA A 198 23.18 -22.93 -6.03
N GLN A 199 23.59 -23.08 -7.30
CA GLN A 199 24.67 -22.30 -7.91
C GLN A 199 24.25 -20.87 -8.29
N ALA A 200 23.06 -20.68 -8.85
CA ALA A 200 22.53 -19.35 -9.20
C ALA A 200 22.25 -18.45 -7.97
N SER A 201 22.28 -19.02 -6.76
CA SER A 201 22.11 -18.28 -5.50
C SER A 201 23.43 -17.73 -4.93
N GLN A 202 24.59 -18.05 -5.55
CA GLN A 202 25.93 -17.71 -5.08
C GLN A 202 26.68 -16.68 -5.95
N GLU A 203 26.11 -16.28 -7.10
CA GLU A 203 26.61 -15.18 -7.94
C GLU A 203 25.82 -13.89 -7.71
#